data_AF-A0A2H6LGG1-F1
#
_entry.id   AF-A0A2H6LGG1-F1
#
_cell.length_a   1.000
_cell.length_b   1.000
_cell.length_c   1.000
_cell.angle_alpha   90.00
_cell.angle_beta   90.00
_cell.angle_gamma   90.00
#
_symmetry.space_group_name_H-M   'P 1'
#
loop_
_entity.id
_entity.type
_entity.pdbx_description
1 polymer ?
#
loop_
_entity_poly.entity_id
_entity_poly.type
_entity_poly.pdbx_seq_one_letter_code
_entity_poly.pdbx_strand_id
1 'polypeptide(L)' 'MISEYNEVLQSMTFSDVVEVIKSLSVDEKLELQLLLQQYLREERREEIYDNFQSAKMEQQKGELKFSSNIDELRQLIEE' A
#
# COMPACT_ATOMS: atom_id res chain seq x y z
N MET A 1 2.00 33.22 5.64
CA MET A 1 3.09 32.23 5.79
C MET A 1 2.60 30.78 5.80
N ILE A 2 1.86 30.29 6.81
CA ILE A 2 1.41 28.87 6.80
C ILE A 2 0.36 28.59 5.70
N SER A 3 -0.55 29.54 5.45
CA SER A 3 -1.58 29.44 4.39
C SER A 3 -0.98 29.33 2.98
N GLU A 4 0.12 30.02 2.75
CA GLU A 4 0.80 30.13 1.45
C GLU A 4 1.58 28.84 1.14
N TYR A 5 2.17 28.21 2.17
CA TYR A 5 2.82 26.91 2.08
C TYR A 5 1.84 25.78 1.74
N ASN A 6 0.63 25.82 2.30
CA ASN A 6 -0.41 24.82 2.01
C ASN A 6 -0.99 24.96 0.59
N GLU A 7 -1.02 26.17 0.04
CA GLU A 7 -1.52 26.43 -1.32
C GLU A 7 -0.53 25.92 -2.39
N VAL A 8 0.78 26.07 -2.15
CA VAL A 8 1.85 25.53 -3.03
C VAL A 8 1.89 23.99 -3.02
N LEU A 9 1.61 23.35 -1.88
CA LEU A 9 1.51 21.88 -1.81
C LEU A 9 0.29 21.33 -2.55
N GLN A 10 -0.78 22.11 -2.69
CA GLN A 10 -1.97 21.72 -3.47
C GLN A 10 -1.79 21.87 -4.99
N SER A 11 -0.72 22.51 -5.47
CA SER A 11 -0.49 22.76 -6.89
C SER A 11 0.54 21.85 -7.57
N MET A 12 1.32 21.07 -6.81
CA MET A 12 2.31 20.17 -7.41
C MET A 12 1.64 18.93 -8.00
N THR A 13 1.78 18.76 -9.30
CA THR A 13 1.36 17.55 -10.01
C THR A 13 2.38 16.43 -9.80
N PHE A 14 2.00 15.18 -10.08
CA PHE A 14 2.97 14.06 -10.08
C PHE A 14 4.13 14.32 -11.04
N SER A 15 3.86 14.98 -12.17
CA SER A 15 4.91 15.37 -13.12
C SER A 15 5.93 16.32 -12.48
N ASP A 16 5.47 17.28 -11.67
CA ASP A 16 6.36 18.20 -10.96
C ASP A 16 7.24 17.46 -9.93
N VAL A 17 6.66 16.50 -9.22
CA VAL A 17 7.39 15.63 -8.30
C VAL A 17 8.47 14.82 -9.03
N VAL A 18 8.15 14.28 -10.21
CA VAL A 18 9.12 13.55 -11.04
C VAL A 18 10.27 14.45 -11.47
N GLU A 19 10.00 15.69 -11.87
CA GLU A 19 11.07 16.65 -12.24
C GLU A 19 11.95 17.01 -11.04
N VAL A 20 11.36 17.19 -9.86
CA VAL A 20 12.14 17.40 -8.62
C VAL A 20 13.03 16.19 -8.35
N ILE A 21 12.50 14.97 -8.40
CA ILE A 21 13.28 13.74 -8.18
C ILE A 21 14.42 13.61 -9.19
N LYS A 22 14.20 13.96 -10.47
CA LYS A 22 15.26 13.96 -11.50
C LYS A 22 16.41 14.90 -11.16
N SER A 23 16.10 16.06 -10.56
CA SER A 23 17.09 17.08 -10.21
C SER A 23 17.97 16.72 -9.01
N LEU A 24 17.55 15.75 -8.18
CA LEU A 24 18.31 15.32 -7.00
C LEU A 24 19.69 14.74 -7.37
N SER A 25 20.64 14.89 -6.46
CA SER A 25 21.92 14.19 -6.52
C SER A 25 21.74 12.67 -6.43
N VAL A 26 22.81 11.91 -6.74
CA VAL A 26 22.77 10.45 -6.66
C VAL A 26 22.52 9.98 -5.22
N ASP A 27 23.16 10.60 -4.24
CA ASP A 27 23.03 10.23 -2.83
C ASP A 27 21.61 10.51 -2.31
N GLU A 28 21.02 11.67 -2.65
CA GLU A 28 19.64 11.99 -2.30
C GLU A 28 18.63 11.05 -2.96
N LYS A 29 18.88 10.62 -4.20
CA LYS A 29 18.04 9.60 -4.87
C LYS A 29 18.10 8.26 -4.15
N LEU A 30 19.28 7.85 -3.69
CA LEU A 30 19.46 6.61 -2.93
C LEU A 30 18.76 6.68 -1.57
N GLU A 31 18.88 7.80 -0.86
CA GLU A 31 18.17 8.02 0.40
C GLU A 31 16.65 8.00 0.20
N LEU A 32 16.15 8.71 -0.81
CA LEU A 32 14.72 8.71 -1.15
C LEU A 32 14.23 7.32 -1.54
N GLN A 33 15.02 6.53 -2.26
CA GLN A 33 14.69 5.15 -2.60
C GLN A 33 14.52 4.29 -1.33
N LEU A 34 15.43 4.41 -0.36
CA LEU A 34 15.34 3.67 0.90
C LEU A 34 14.09 4.06 1.70
N LEU A 35 13.77 5.36 1.73
CA LEU A 35 12.59 5.88 2.42
C LEU A 35 11.29 5.39 1.75
N LEU A 36 11.18 5.50 0.43
CA LEU A 36 10.02 5.00 -0.32
C LEU A 36 9.81 3.50 -0.13
N GLN A 37 10.90 2.71 -0.12
CA GLN A 37 10.81 1.29 0.18
C GLN A 37 10.28 1.02 1.60
N GLN A 38 10.58 1.86 2.58
CA GLN A 38 10.01 1.73 3.92
C GLN A 38 8.51 1.98 3.93
N TYR A 39 8.04 3.05 3.30
CA TYR A 39 6.60 3.36 3.24
C TYR A 39 5.81 2.27 2.51
N LEU A 40 6.30 1.77 1.38
CA LEU A 40 5.65 0.65 0.68
C LEU A 40 5.59 -0.63 1.54
N ARG A 41 6.58 -0.86 2.41
CA ARG A 41 6.52 -1.97 3.38
C ARG A 41 5.48 -1.72 4.47
N GLU A 42 5.26 -0.49 4.87
CA GLU A 42 4.26 -0.11 5.88
C GLU A 42 2.84 -0.25 5.33
N GLU A 43 2.58 0.27 4.13
CA GLU A 43 1.29 0.13 3.43
C GLU A 43 0.91 -1.35 3.25
N ARG A 44 1.85 -2.20 2.83
CA ARG A 44 1.62 -3.64 2.74
C ARG A 44 1.35 -4.30 4.08
N ARG A 45 1.97 -3.82 5.17
CA ARG A 45 1.69 -4.36 6.51
C ARG A 45 0.29 -4.00 6.99
N GLU A 46 -0.17 -2.80 6.67
CA GLU A 46 -1.53 -2.36 6.95
C GLU A 46 -2.54 -3.21 6.17
N GLU A 47 -2.31 -3.43 4.87
CA GLU A 47 -3.14 -4.33 4.04
C GLU A 47 -3.23 -5.75 4.63
N ILE A 48 -2.10 -6.33 5.06
CA ILE A 48 -2.08 -7.65 5.72
C ILE A 48 -2.89 -7.64 7.02
N TYR A 49 -2.79 -6.56 7.80
CA TYR A 49 -3.52 -6.43 9.05
C TYR A 49 -5.04 -6.34 8.81
N ASP A 50 -5.47 -5.56 7.82
CA ASP A 50 -6.88 -5.42 7.45
C ASP A 50 -7.47 -6.73 6.94
N ASN A 51 -6.72 -7.44 6.09
CA ASN A 51 -7.08 -8.78 5.62
C ASN A 51 -7.21 -9.76 6.80
N PHE A 52 -6.30 -9.70 7.78
CA PHE A 52 -6.36 -10.52 8.97
C PHE A 52 -7.59 -10.21 9.84
N GLN A 53 -7.92 -8.93 10.08
CA GLN A 53 -9.12 -8.57 10.82
C GLN A 53 -10.39 -9.05 10.10
N SER A 54 -10.42 -8.93 8.78
CA SER A 54 -11.54 -9.40 7.95
C SER A 54 -11.73 -10.91 8.06
N ALA A 55 -10.65 -11.69 7.87
CA ALA A 55 -10.68 -13.14 8.02
C ALA A 55 -11.09 -13.58 9.44
N LYS A 56 -10.68 -12.85 10.48
CA LYS A 56 -11.10 -13.12 11.86
C LYS A 56 -12.61 -12.93 12.05
N MET A 57 -13.19 -11.90 11.43
CA MET A 57 -14.65 -11.69 11.47
C MET A 57 -15.40 -12.79 10.72
N GLU A 58 -14.94 -13.18 9.54
CA GLU A 58 -15.53 -14.29 8.76
C GLU A 58 -15.46 -15.62 9.55
N GLN A 59 -14.33 -15.87 10.24
CA GLN A 59 -14.20 -17.02 11.12
C GLN A 59 -15.25 -17.01 12.24
N GLN A 60 -15.41 -15.87 12.91
CA GLN A 60 -16.37 -15.71 14.01
C GLN A 60 -17.81 -15.90 13.54
N LYS A 61 -18.12 -15.53 12.30
CA LYS A 61 -19.43 -15.73 11.67
C LYS A 61 -19.63 -17.14 11.11
N GLY A 62 -18.57 -17.96 11.06
CA GLY A 62 -18.61 -19.30 10.47
C GLY A 62 -18.68 -19.29 8.94
N GLU A 63 -18.26 -18.19 8.30
CA GLU A 63 -18.31 -17.99 6.85
C GLU A 63 -17.10 -18.62 6.15
N LEU A 64 -16.01 -18.89 6.88
CA LEU A 64 -14.82 -19.55 6.33
C LEU A 64 -15.09 -21.01 5.98
N LYS A 65 -15.01 -21.32 4.68
CA LYS A 65 -15.03 -22.69 4.15
C LYS A 65 -13.60 -23.17 3.95
N PHE A 66 -13.26 -24.30 4.57
CA PHE A 66 -11.96 -24.94 4.40
C PHE A 66 -12.14 -26.25 3.64
N SER A 67 -11.20 -26.57 2.74
CA SER A 67 -11.10 -27.89 2.16
C SER A 67 -9.63 -28.31 2.08
N SER A 68 -9.37 -29.59 2.26
CA SER A 68 -8.07 -30.21 1.99
C SER A 68 -7.96 -30.74 0.55
N ASN A 69 -9.03 -30.62 -0.24
CA ASN A 69 -9.10 -31.05 -1.63
C ASN A 69 -8.88 -29.84 -2.56
N ILE A 70 -7.87 -29.92 -3.42
CA ILE A 70 -7.51 -28.84 -4.33
C ILE A 70 -8.61 -28.54 -5.36
N ASP A 71 -9.37 -29.54 -5.79
CA ASP A 71 -10.44 -29.35 -6.78
C ASP A 71 -11.62 -28.57 -6.17
N GLU A 72 -11.95 -28.85 -4.90
CA GLU A 72 -12.96 -28.11 -4.15
C GLU A 72 -12.51 -26.67 -3.84
N LEU A 73 -11.24 -26.48 -3.47
CA LEU A 73 -10.68 -25.14 -3.27
C LEU A 73 -10.74 -24.28 -4.53
N ARG A 74 -10.50 -24.86 -5.71
CA ARG A 74 -10.59 -24.12 -6.98
C ARG A 74 -12.01 -23.65 -7.27
N GLN A 75 -13.02 -24.48 -7.02
CA GLN A 75 -14.42 -24.09 -7.21
C GLN A 75 -14.81 -22.91 -6.30
N LEU A 76 -14.31 -22.89 -5.06
CA LEU A 76 -14.58 -21.80 -4.11
C LEU A 76 -13.95 -20.45 -4.50
N ILE A 77 -12.95 -20.43 -5.38
CA ILE A 77 -12.32 -19.19 -5.89
C ILE A 77 -13.03 -18.65 -7.13
N GLU A 78 -13.75 -19.52 -7.85
CA GLU A 78 -14.45 -19.19 -9.10
C GLU A 78 -15.92 -18.75 -8.89
N GLU A 79 -16.45 -18.89 -7.66
CA GLU A 79 -17.75 -18.37 -7.20
C GLU A 79 -17.73 -16.86 -6.90
#